data_AF-A0A7S0JHW5-F1
#
_entry.id   AF-A0A7S0JHW5-F1
#
_cell.length_a   1.000
_cell.length_b   1.000
_cell.length_c   1.000
_cell.angle_alpha   90.00
_cell.angle_beta   90.00
_cell.angle_gamma   90.00
#
_symmetry.space_group_name_H-M   'P 1'
#
loop_
_entity.id
_entity.type
_entity.pdbx_description
1 polymer ?
#
loop_
_entity_poly.entity_id
_entity_poly.type
_entity_poly.pdbx_seq_one_letter_code
_entity_poly.pdbx_strand_id
1 'polypeptide(L)'
;GDVPLMRSDVGLVDALAAAHQRADGARSGSVLFVVLEEEHLLCENLMEQELNERWGIPVVTLTMQGCTARLCLGQAQGGASAMDEPLPLLLDGKLLVTVVYFRGGITPQCFGSSDRWAARELIERS
;
A
#
# COMPACT_ATOMS: atom_id res chain seq x y z
N GLY A 1 31.16 -8.48 -23.65
CA GLY A 1 31.15 -7.30 -22.76
C GLY A 1 30.14 -7.59 -21.69
N ASP A 2 30.54 -7.50 -20.42
CA ASP A 2 29.61 -7.65 -19.30
C ASP A 2 28.63 -6.48 -19.31
N VAL A 3 27.35 -6.77 -19.50
CA VAL A 3 26.28 -5.80 -19.32
C VAL A 3 25.97 -5.80 -17.82
N PRO A 4 26.15 -4.68 -17.10
CA PRO A 4 25.80 -4.63 -15.69
C PRO A 4 24.31 -4.86 -15.52
N LEU A 5 23.95 -5.91 -14.78
CA LEU A 5 22.56 -6.17 -14.39
C LEU A 5 22.10 -5.06 -13.45
N MET A 6 21.12 -4.27 -13.88
CA MET A 6 20.38 -3.38 -12.98
C MET A 6 19.65 -4.24 -11.94
N ARG A 7 19.89 -3.97 -10.66
CA ARG A 7 19.22 -4.63 -9.51
C ARG A 7 18.23 -3.71 -8.79
N SER A 8 17.68 -2.71 -9.49
CA SER A 8 16.79 -1.70 -8.89
C SER A 8 15.59 -2.31 -8.18
N ASP A 9 15.05 -3.39 -8.73
CA ASP A 9 13.77 -3.96 -8.28
C ASP A 9 13.96 -4.78 -7.00
N VAL A 10 15.13 -5.44 -6.85
CA VAL A 10 15.49 -6.19 -5.64
C VAL A 10 15.64 -5.26 -4.44
N GLY A 11 16.30 -4.11 -4.63
CA GLY A 11 16.48 -3.12 -3.56
C GLY A 11 15.15 -2.53 -3.08
N LEU A 12 14.18 -2.36 -3.98
CA LEU A 12 12.86 -1.83 -3.65
C LEU A 12 12.00 -2.86 -2.91
N VAL A 13 11.98 -4.12 -3.34
CA VAL A 13 11.27 -5.21 -2.63
C VAL A 13 11.79 -5.36 -1.20
N ASP A 14 13.11 -5.38 -1.02
CA ASP A 14 13.73 -5.49 0.31
C ASP A 14 13.35 -4.28 1.19
N ALA A 15 13.28 -3.07 0.63
CA ALA A 15 12.86 -1.88 1.35
C ALA A 15 11.39 -1.92 1.76
N LEU A 16 10.49 -2.41 0.88
CA LEU A 16 9.07 -2.58 1.18
C LEU A 16 8.86 -3.63 2.29
N ALA A 17 9.57 -4.76 2.22
CA ALA A 17 9.53 -5.78 3.24
C ALA A 17 10.02 -5.26 4.61
N ALA A 18 11.12 -4.51 4.62
CA ALA A 18 11.64 -3.90 5.84
C ALA A 18 10.71 -2.80 6.41
N ALA A 19 9.97 -2.07 5.56
CA ALA A 19 8.96 -1.11 6.01
C ALA A 19 7.76 -1.84 6.62
N HIS A 20 7.25 -2.89 5.96
CA HIS A 20 6.17 -3.74 6.46
C HIS A 20 6.52 -4.32 7.83
N GLN A 21 7.70 -4.95 7.98
CA GLN A 21 8.13 -5.55 9.26
C GLN A 21 8.24 -4.52 10.39
N ARG A 22 8.66 -3.29 10.10
CA ARG A 22 8.73 -2.20 11.08
C ARG A 22 7.34 -1.72 11.50
N ALA A 23 6.40 -1.67 10.57
CA ALA A 23 5.03 -1.24 10.82
C ALA A 23 4.20 -2.34 11.52
N ASP A 24 4.43 -3.61 11.20
CA ASP A 24 3.48 -4.67 11.55
C ASP A 24 3.60 -5.18 12.98
N GLY A 25 4.72 -4.99 13.69
CA GLY A 25 4.84 -5.30 15.12
C GLY A 25 4.40 -6.71 15.59
N ALA A 26 4.15 -7.65 14.66
CA ALA A 26 3.52 -8.98 14.77
C ALA A 26 2.03 -9.17 14.34
N ARG A 27 1.39 -8.26 13.58
CA ARG A 27 0.08 -8.57 12.94
C ARG A 27 0.29 -9.18 11.55
N SER A 28 -0.79 -9.64 10.92
CA SER A 28 -0.77 -10.22 9.57
C SER A 28 -1.28 -9.17 8.58
N GLY A 29 -0.53 -8.07 8.44
CA GLY A 29 -0.88 -6.99 7.54
C GLY A 29 -0.53 -7.27 6.09
N SER A 30 -0.92 -6.37 5.20
CA SER A 30 -0.60 -6.39 3.77
C SER A 30 0.09 -5.12 3.32
N VAL A 31 0.76 -5.20 2.17
CA VAL A 31 1.22 -4.04 1.40
C VAL A 31 0.16 -3.72 0.35
N LEU A 32 -0.24 -2.45 0.25
CA LEU A 32 -1.18 -1.96 -0.76
C LEU A 32 -0.39 -1.29 -1.89
N PHE A 33 -0.55 -1.77 -3.10
CA PHE A 33 -0.10 -1.10 -4.31
C PHE A 33 -1.26 -0.25 -4.86
N VAL A 34 -1.07 1.06 -4.93
CA VAL A 34 -2.02 1.97 -5.56
C VAL A 34 -1.54 2.20 -6.99
N VAL A 35 -2.31 1.84 -8.00
CA VAL A 35 -1.87 1.81 -9.41
C VAL A 35 -2.79 2.63 -10.32
N LEU A 36 -2.34 2.88 -11.55
CA LEU A 36 -3.14 3.54 -12.59
C LEU A 36 -4.18 2.57 -13.17
N GLU A 37 -5.34 3.09 -13.59
CA GLU A 37 -6.39 2.28 -14.23
C GLU A 37 -5.88 1.57 -15.50
N GLU A 38 -4.91 2.17 -16.21
CA GLU A 38 -4.40 1.73 -17.50
C GLU A 38 -3.17 0.79 -17.40
N GLU A 39 -2.43 0.79 -16.28
CA GLU A 39 -1.15 0.06 -16.14
C GLU A 39 -1.24 -1.29 -15.43
N HIS A 40 -2.45 -1.74 -15.11
CA HIS A 40 -2.74 -2.92 -14.28
C HIS A 40 -2.24 -4.28 -14.83
N LEU A 41 -1.46 -4.34 -15.93
CA LEU A 41 -1.40 -5.54 -16.76
C LEU A 41 -0.04 -6.18 -17.06
N LEU A 42 1.15 -5.63 -16.75
CA LEU A 42 2.39 -6.36 -17.10
C LEU A 42 3.63 -6.26 -16.19
N CYS A 43 3.92 -5.13 -15.53
CA CYS A 43 5.14 -5.02 -14.70
C CYS A 43 4.89 -5.23 -13.19
N GLU A 44 3.65 -5.49 -12.80
CA GLU A 44 3.24 -5.46 -11.39
C GLU A 44 3.43 -6.81 -10.69
N ASN A 45 3.33 -7.90 -11.46
CA ASN A 45 3.39 -9.26 -10.96
C ASN A 45 4.75 -9.63 -10.33
N LEU A 46 5.88 -9.10 -10.82
CA LEU A 46 7.19 -9.55 -10.33
C LEU A 46 7.46 -9.07 -8.90
N MET A 47 7.19 -7.81 -8.59
CA MET A 47 7.36 -7.30 -7.22
C MET A 47 6.33 -7.91 -6.25
N GLU A 48 5.09 -8.08 -6.70
CA GLU A 48 4.04 -8.73 -5.92
C GLU A 48 4.42 -10.18 -5.60
N GLN A 49 4.89 -10.92 -6.61
CA GLN A 49 5.36 -12.28 -6.47
C GLN A 49 6.57 -12.35 -5.54
N GLU A 50 7.57 -11.49 -5.70
CA GLU A 50 8.76 -11.48 -4.82
C GLU A 50 8.39 -11.16 -3.37
N LEU A 51 7.51 -10.19 -3.11
CA LEU A 51 7.02 -9.91 -1.75
C LEU A 51 6.28 -11.10 -1.15
N ASN A 52 5.47 -11.79 -1.96
CA ASN A 52 4.72 -12.95 -1.50
C ASN A 52 5.61 -14.18 -1.28
N GLU A 53 6.37 -14.59 -2.29
CA GLU A 53 7.15 -15.84 -2.29
C GLU A 53 8.38 -15.75 -1.40
N ARG A 54 9.12 -14.63 -1.41
CA ARG A 54 10.36 -14.48 -0.65
C ARG A 54 10.10 -14.03 0.79
N TRP A 55 9.11 -13.18 1.01
CA TRP A 55 8.88 -12.54 2.31
C TRP A 55 7.59 -12.99 3.00
N GLY A 56 6.71 -13.74 2.33
CA GLY A 56 5.41 -14.14 2.88
C GLY A 56 4.44 -12.97 3.07
N ILE A 57 4.68 -11.85 2.39
CA ILE A 57 3.91 -10.61 2.59
C ILE A 57 2.78 -10.55 1.55
N PRO A 58 1.50 -10.51 1.99
CA PRO A 58 0.40 -10.32 1.08
C PRO A 58 0.45 -8.93 0.43
N VAL A 59 0.25 -8.89 -0.89
CA VAL A 59 0.09 -7.64 -1.64
C VAL A 59 -1.33 -7.54 -2.16
N VAL A 60 -1.90 -6.34 -2.05
CA VAL A 60 -3.21 -5.99 -2.61
C VAL A 60 -2.99 -4.85 -3.59
N THR A 61 -3.54 -4.97 -4.80
CA THR A 61 -3.39 -3.95 -5.83
C THR A 61 -4.74 -3.29 -6.10
N LEU A 62 -4.82 -1.97 -5.97
CA LEU A 62 -6.03 -1.18 -6.19
C LEU A 62 -5.72 0.07 -7.01
N THR A 63 -6.70 0.51 -7.81
CA THR A 63 -6.71 1.89 -8.30
C THR A 63 -7.16 2.84 -7.19
N MET A 64 -6.99 4.15 -7.38
CA MET A 64 -7.53 5.14 -6.43
C MET A 64 -9.05 5.00 -6.24
N GLN A 65 -9.78 4.62 -7.30
CA GLN A 65 -11.20 4.30 -7.20
C GLN A 65 -11.47 3.08 -6.31
N GLY A 66 -10.63 2.04 -6.42
CA GLY A 66 -10.70 0.88 -5.54
C GLY A 66 -10.43 1.24 -4.08
N CYS A 67 -9.48 2.15 -3.83
CA CYS A 67 -9.18 2.67 -2.50
C CYS A 67 -10.41 3.35 -1.88
N THR A 68 -11.10 4.22 -2.62
CA THR A 68 -12.34 4.87 -2.17
C THR A 68 -13.40 3.85 -1.72
N ALA A 69 -13.52 2.72 -2.43
CA ALA A 69 -14.56 1.73 -2.14
C ALA A 69 -14.22 0.79 -0.98
N ARG A 70 -12.94 0.58 -0.68
CA ARG A 70 -12.48 -0.54 0.17
C ARG A 70 -11.66 -0.13 1.38
N LEU A 71 -11.07 1.06 1.39
CA LEU A 71 -10.27 1.51 2.52
C LEU A 71 -11.13 2.22 3.56
N CYS A 72 -10.81 1.96 4.82
CA CYS A 72 -11.35 2.70 5.95
C CYS A 72 -10.31 2.79 7.08
N LEU A 73 -10.53 3.72 8.01
CA LEU A 73 -9.74 3.78 9.24
C LEU A 73 -10.34 2.83 10.28
N GLY A 74 -9.49 2.09 10.96
CA GLY A 74 -9.86 1.29 12.12
C GLY A 74 -10.02 2.13 13.38
N GLN A 75 -10.15 1.45 14.53
CA GLN A 75 -10.32 2.10 15.82
C GLN A 75 -8.97 2.23 16.55
N ALA A 76 -8.82 3.31 17.32
CA ALA A 76 -7.68 3.48 18.22
C ALA A 76 -7.65 2.35 19.26
N GLN A 77 -6.48 1.75 19.46
CA GLN A 77 -6.33 0.70 20.46
C GLN A 77 -5.98 1.30 21.82
N GLY A 78 -6.96 1.31 22.73
CA GLY A 78 -6.79 1.73 24.12
C GLY A 78 -7.47 3.07 24.42
N GLY A 79 -8.31 3.09 25.46
CA GLY A 79 -9.11 4.25 25.88
C GLY A 79 -8.33 5.43 26.48
N ALA A 80 -7.07 5.62 26.10
CA ALA A 80 -6.30 6.81 26.44
C ALA A 80 -6.39 7.79 25.27
N SER A 81 -6.96 8.97 25.53
CA SER A 81 -7.10 10.15 24.65
C SER A 81 -6.25 10.11 23.35
N ALA A 82 -6.77 9.40 22.34
CA ALA A 82 -6.12 9.12 21.06
C ALA A 82 -6.28 10.29 20.08
N MET A 83 -5.90 11.49 20.48
CA MET A 83 -6.02 12.68 19.61
C MET A 83 -4.85 12.84 18.63
N ASP A 84 -3.72 12.13 18.84
CA ASP A 84 -2.50 12.31 18.04
C ASP A 84 -1.92 11.03 17.42
N GLU A 85 -2.48 9.83 17.69
CA GLU A 85 -2.00 8.61 17.00
C GLU A 85 -2.77 8.36 15.69
N PRO A 86 -2.06 8.07 14.58
CA PRO A 86 -2.69 7.68 13.33
C PRO A 86 -3.56 6.43 13.53
N LEU A 87 -4.76 6.45 12.93
CA LEU A 87 -5.67 5.30 12.98
C LEU A 87 -5.24 4.25 11.95
N PRO A 88 -5.29 2.95 12.28
CA PRO A 88 -4.81 1.91 11.38
C PRO A 88 -5.62 1.90 10.09
N LEU A 89 -4.94 1.84 8.95
CA LEU A 89 -5.58 1.68 7.64
C LEU A 89 -6.07 0.24 7.46
N LEU A 90 -7.35 0.07 7.16
CA LEU A 90 -7.96 -1.24 6.95
C LEU A 90 -8.51 -1.37 5.53
N LEU A 91 -8.31 -2.53 4.92
CA LEU A 91 -8.96 -2.99 3.71
C LEU A 91 -10.19 -3.83 4.08
N ASP A 92 -11.34 -3.45 3.51
CA ASP A 92 -12.66 -4.05 3.75
C ASP A 92 -13.01 -4.15 5.25
N GLY A 93 -12.47 -3.22 6.06
CA GLY A 93 -12.63 -3.17 7.51
C GLY A 93 -11.98 -4.32 8.28
N LYS A 94 -11.11 -5.12 7.65
CA LYS A 94 -10.59 -6.36 8.24
C LYS A 94 -9.07 -6.49 8.14
N LEU A 95 -8.53 -6.30 6.94
CA LEU A 95 -7.11 -6.55 6.68
C LEU A 95 -6.32 -5.26 6.94
N LEU A 96 -5.33 -5.32 7.81
CA LEU A 96 -4.45 -4.19 8.09
C LEU A 96 -3.58 -3.88 6.88
N VAL A 97 -3.58 -2.63 6.42
CA VAL A 97 -2.63 -2.12 5.44
C VAL A 97 -1.48 -1.46 6.18
N THR A 98 -0.28 -1.99 6.01
CA THR A 98 0.92 -1.58 6.75
C THR A 98 1.82 -0.66 5.96
N VAL A 99 1.80 -0.79 4.63
CA VAL A 99 2.58 0.03 3.70
C VAL A 99 1.70 0.31 2.49
N VAL A 100 1.68 1.56 2.06
CA VAL A 100 1.07 1.97 0.79
C VAL A 100 2.18 2.37 -0.18
N TYR A 101 2.25 1.68 -1.31
CA TYR A 101 3.19 1.97 -2.39
C TYR A 101 2.43 2.57 -3.57
N PHE A 102 2.64 3.87 -3.80
CA PHE A 102 1.99 4.61 -4.89
C PHE A 102 2.75 4.46 -6.20
N ARG A 103 2.08 3.86 -7.19
CA ARG A 103 2.40 3.95 -8.63
C ARG A 103 1.32 4.69 -9.43
N GLY A 104 0.11 4.79 -8.87
CA GLY A 104 -0.95 5.70 -9.27
C GLY A 104 -1.06 6.91 -8.35
N GLY A 105 -1.95 7.85 -8.67
CA GLY A 105 -2.06 9.11 -7.92
C GLY A 105 -0.96 10.12 -8.26
N ILE A 106 -0.24 9.92 -9.36
CA ILE A 106 0.86 10.79 -9.82
C ILE A 106 0.41 11.81 -10.88
N THR A 107 -0.81 11.66 -11.41
CA THR A 107 -1.41 12.58 -12.38
C THR A 107 -2.78 13.07 -11.91
N PRO A 108 -3.24 14.26 -12.32
CA PRO A 108 -4.56 14.78 -11.95
C PRO A 108 -5.72 13.85 -12.33
N GLN A 109 -5.58 13.07 -13.40
CA GLN A 109 -6.58 12.10 -13.87
C GLN A 109 -6.88 11.02 -12.81
N CYS A 110 -5.90 10.72 -11.95
CA CYS A 110 -6.09 9.80 -10.82
C CYS A 110 -7.09 10.32 -9.79
N PHE A 111 -7.44 11.60 -9.81
CA PHE A 111 -8.28 12.28 -8.82
C PHE A 111 -9.53 12.94 -9.44
N GLY A 112 -10.03 12.41 -10.56
CA GLY A 112 -11.18 12.96 -11.31
C GLY A 112 -12.49 13.11 -10.53
N SER A 113 -12.55 12.76 -9.25
CA SER A 113 -13.65 13.03 -8.32
C SER A 113 -13.14 13.39 -6.92
N SER A 114 -13.97 14.09 -6.13
CA SER A 114 -13.69 14.43 -4.72
C SER A 114 -13.39 13.19 -3.87
N ASP A 115 -14.03 12.07 -4.16
CA ASP A 115 -13.93 10.86 -3.35
C ASP A 115 -12.56 10.18 -3.52
N ARG A 116 -11.90 10.41 -4.65
CA ARG A 116 -10.52 9.97 -4.89
C ARG A 116 -9.52 10.82 -4.10
N TRP A 117 -9.79 12.11 -3.93
CA TRP A 117 -9.03 12.97 -3.01
C TRP A 117 -9.23 12.55 -1.56
N ALA A 118 -10.47 12.26 -1.16
CA ALA A 118 -10.79 11.77 0.18
C ALA A 118 -10.08 10.44 0.50
N ALA A 119 -9.97 9.53 -0.48
CA ALA A 119 -9.20 8.30 -0.32
C ALA A 119 -7.70 8.57 -0.09
N ARG A 120 -7.11 9.53 -0.81
CA ARG A 120 -5.71 9.92 -0.58
C ARG A 120 -5.52 10.55 0.79
N GLU A 121 -6.40 11.45 1.19
CA GLU A 121 -6.35 12.05 2.53
C GLU A 121 -6.50 10.98 3.63
N LEU A 122 -7.38 10.00 3.43
CA LEU A 122 -7.57 8.89 4.36
C LEU A 122 -6.26 8.08 4.52
N ILE A 123 -5.56 7.79 3.43
CA ILE A 123 -4.27 7.08 3.47
C ILE A 123 -3.19 7.92 4.17
N GLU A 124 -3.13 9.23 3.92
CA GLU A 124 -2.10 10.09 4.55
C GLU A 124 -2.36 10.34 6.04
N ARG A 125 -3.60 10.18 6.50
CA ARG A 125 -3.98 10.32 7.91
C ARG A 125 -3.79 9.04 8.74
N SER A 126 -3.50 7.92 8.08
CA SER A 126 -3.36 6.60 8.72
C SER A 126 -1.95 6.25 9.17
#